data_AF-A0A1Q7HBW6-F1
#
_entry.id   AF-A0A1Q7HBW6-F1
#
_cell.length_a   1.000
_cell.length_b   1.000
_cell.length_c   1.000
_cell.angle_alpha   90.00
_cell.angle_beta   90.00
_cell.angle_gamma   90.00
#
_symmetry.space_group_name_H-M   'P 1'
#
loop_
_entity.id
_entity.type
_entity.pdbx_description
1 polymer ?
#
loop_
_entity_poly.entity_id
_entity_poly.type
_entity_poly.pdbx_seq_one_letter_code
_entity_poly.pdbx_strand_id
1 'polypeptide(L)'
;MVRRLNGRLPWLIGCVMVIACAIAMPATAQSTGMVKGVVKDMQGQPVDGAKVTIEMSEGTSRKFETKSNKKGEFIQIGLPSGRYTVTAEKDKQLSNAAPVQVRINTTAEANLIIGAPNAAAASKEAMAKNAELKSTLEAGLAASNAGNDDEAIAKFMHATELKPDCADCFYNVALLQAKKKDYAKSEEMYKKAIELRASYADAYNGLANIYNAQRKFDEAAAASAKAAELAGSAPGALAGGNPDALFNQGVILWNAGKIADAKKQFEATIAAKPDHAEAHYQLGMALLNEGNMPAAANEFETYLKLAPSGANAATAKGILATLKK
;
A
#
# COMPACT_ATOMS: atom_id res chain seq x y z
N MET A 1 39.50 -52.41 -74.42
CA MET A 1 39.89 -51.26 -73.59
C MET A 1 40.43 -51.83 -72.26
N VAL A 2 41.73 -51.89 -71.91
CA VAL A 2 42.88 -50.97 -72.11
C VAL A 2 42.57 -49.63 -71.42
N ARG A 3 43.22 -49.13 -70.34
CA ARG A 3 44.44 -49.41 -69.51
C ARG A 3 44.20 -48.76 -68.10
N ARG A 4 44.97 -48.88 -66.99
CA ARG A 4 46.24 -49.55 -66.59
C ARG A 4 46.35 -49.68 -65.03
N LEU A 5 47.21 -50.60 -64.56
CA LEU A 5 48.29 -50.52 -63.52
C LEU A 5 48.31 -49.38 -62.45
N ASN A 6 48.97 -49.48 -61.26
CA ASN A 6 49.50 -50.56 -60.39
C ASN A 6 50.25 -49.92 -59.18
N GLY A 7 50.48 -50.64 -58.07
CA GLY A 7 51.47 -50.27 -57.00
C GLY A 7 50.97 -49.26 -55.94
N ARG A 8 51.29 -49.39 -54.63
CA ARG A 8 52.60 -49.44 -53.93
C ARG A 8 53.37 -48.09 -54.01
N LEU A 9 53.99 -47.51 -52.97
CA LEU A 9 54.27 -47.88 -51.56
C LEU A 9 54.32 -46.54 -50.71
N PRO A 10 54.90 -46.40 -49.48
CA PRO A 10 54.61 -45.26 -48.59
C PRO A 10 55.71 -44.19 -48.58
N TRP A 11 55.51 -43.08 -47.85
CA TRP A 11 56.49 -42.55 -46.86
C TRP A 11 55.97 -41.31 -46.10
N LEU A 12 56.64 -41.01 -44.99
CA LEU A 12 56.46 -39.81 -44.16
C LEU A 12 57.17 -38.57 -44.75
N ILE A 13 57.08 -37.45 -44.01
CA ILE A 13 57.94 -36.24 -44.00
C ILE A 13 57.40 -35.07 -44.83
N GLY A 14 57.39 -33.86 -44.24
CA GLY A 14 57.33 -32.61 -45.02
C GLY A 14 56.74 -31.39 -44.32
N CYS A 15 57.56 -30.63 -43.60
CA CYS A 15 57.26 -29.36 -42.95
C CYS A 15 56.50 -28.32 -43.80
N VAL A 16 55.60 -27.56 -43.17
CA VAL A 16 55.46 -26.10 -43.42
C VAL A 16 55.28 -25.39 -42.07
N MET A 17 56.17 -24.45 -41.76
CA MET A 17 55.97 -23.48 -40.67
C MET A 17 54.96 -22.42 -41.10
N VAL A 18 54.01 -22.07 -40.22
CA VAL A 18 53.37 -20.75 -40.23
C VAL A 18 53.50 -20.14 -38.83
N ILE A 19 54.33 -19.12 -38.74
CA ILE A 19 54.46 -18.28 -37.54
C ILE A 19 53.24 -17.35 -37.52
N ALA A 20 52.44 -17.40 -36.46
CA ALA A 20 51.39 -16.42 -36.18
C ALA A 20 51.71 -15.72 -34.85
N CYS A 21 52.17 -14.47 -34.94
CA CYS A 21 52.46 -13.65 -33.76
C CYS A 21 51.17 -13.34 -32.98
N ALA A 22 51.01 -13.94 -31.80
CA ALA A 22 50.02 -13.50 -30.84
C ALA A 22 50.48 -12.18 -30.21
N ILE A 23 50.00 -11.06 -30.74
CA ILE A 23 50.21 -9.74 -30.13
C ILE A 23 49.39 -9.71 -28.83
N ALA A 24 50.07 -9.83 -27.70
CA ALA A 24 49.47 -9.58 -26.39
C ALA A 24 49.06 -8.11 -26.32
N MET A 25 47.75 -7.83 -26.40
CA MET A 25 47.24 -6.51 -26.11
C MET A 25 47.54 -6.20 -24.63
N PRO A 26 48.15 -5.05 -24.30
CA PRO A 26 48.28 -4.65 -22.91
C PRO A 26 46.87 -4.45 -22.34
N ALA A 27 46.56 -5.17 -21.26
CA ALA A 27 45.35 -4.90 -20.51
C ALA A 27 45.36 -3.41 -20.13
N THR A 28 44.34 -2.66 -20.58
CA THR A 28 44.24 -1.25 -20.23
C THR A 28 44.18 -1.17 -18.71
N ALA A 29 45.14 -0.46 -18.12
CA ALA A 29 45.18 -0.22 -16.68
C ALA A 29 43.98 0.66 -16.32
N GLN A 30 42.83 0.02 -16.07
CA GLN A 30 41.64 0.71 -15.60
C GLN A 30 42.01 1.39 -14.30
N SER A 31 42.07 2.71 -14.36
CA SER A 31 42.47 3.54 -13.25
C SER A 31 41.38 3.44 -12.18
N THR A 32 41.69 2.65 -11.16
CA THR A 32 40.74 2.22 -10.13
C THR A 32 40.97 3.00 -8.85
N GLY A 33 39.95 3.02 -8.00
CA GLY A 33 40.08 3.50 -6.62
C GLY A 33 40.31 2.34 -5.65
N MET A 34 40.49 2.71 -4.39
CA MET A 34 40.63 1.76 -3.30
C MET A 34 39.81 2.19 -2.07
N VAL A 35 39.39 1.20 -1.29
CA VAL A 35 38.83 1.39 0.05
C VAL A 35 39.80 0.75 1.04
N LYS A 36 40.11 1.47 2.12
CA LYS A 36 40.76 0.90 3.31
C LYS A 36 39.91 1.17 4.53
N GLY A 37 40.20 0.51 5.65
CA GLY A 37 39.47 0.78 6.88
C GLY A 37 39.94 -0.06 8.05
N VAL A 38 39.22 0.07 9.15
CA VAL A 38 39.41 -0.75 10.37
C VAL A 38 38.09 -1.35 10.82
N VAL A 39 38.16 -2.60 11.26
CA VAL A 39 37.10 -3.33 11.94
C VAL A 39 37.45 -3.43 13.42
N LYS A 40 36.55 -2.92 14.26
CA LYS A 40 36.67 -2.93 15.73
C LYS A 40 35.44 -3.57 16.37
N ASP A 41 35.52 -3.95 17.63
CA ASP A 41 34.35 -4.29 18.46
C ASP A 41 33.78 -3.04 19.18
N MET A 42 32.72 -3.23 19.98
CA MET A 42 32.13 -2.14 20.78
C MET A 42 33.08 -1.56 21.85
N GLN A 43 34.11 -2.31 22.24
CA GLN A 43 35.15 -1.91 23.19
C GLN A 43 36.32 -1.19 22.48
N GLY A 44 36.24 -1.03 21.16
CA GLY A 44 37.25 -0.36 20.32
C GLY A 44 38.47 -1.24 20.00
N GLN A 45 38.46 -2.53 20.37
CA GLN A 45 39.54 -3.46 20.08
C GLN A 45 39.50 -3.92 18.62
N PRO A 46 40.66 -4.20 18.00
CA PRO A 46 40.72 -4.67 16.61
C PRO A 46 40.15 -6.09 16.45
N VAL A 47 39.34 -6.30 15.41
CA VAL A 47 38.75 -7.62 15.10
C VAL A 47 39.53 -8.30 13.98
N ASP A 48 40.23 -9.39 14.29
CA ASP A 48 40.99 -10.18 13.31
C ASP A 48 40.11 -11.09 12.45
N GLY A 49 40.38 -11.13 11.15
CA GLY A 49 39.72 -12.05 10.21
C GLY A 49 38.21 -11.85 10.06
N ALA A 50 37.68 -10.64 10.30
CA ALA A 50 36.31 -10.29 9.95
C ALA A 50 36.15 -10.25 8.43
N LYS A 51 35.06 -10.78 7.90
CA LYS A 51 34.72 -10.76 6.48
C LYS A 51 34.16 -9.38 6.11
N VAL A 52 34.93 -8.59 5.36
CA VAL A 52 34.51 -7.27 4.88
C VAL A 52 33.87 -7.41 3.50
N THR A 53 32.67 -6.87 3.34
CA THR A 53 31.90 -6.82 2.09
C THR A 53 31.78 -5.37 1.61
N ILE A 54 32.09 -5.13 0.34
CA ILE A 54 32.00 -3.83 -0.33
C ILE A 54 31.06 -4.02 -1.53
N GLU A 55 29.87 -3.44 -1.46
CA GLU A 55 28.82 -3.61 -2.47
C GLU A 55 28.49 -2.28 -3.14
N MET A 56 28.45 -2.25 -4.47
CA MET A 56 28.18 -1.04 -5.25
C MET A 56 26.70 -0.65 -5.14
N SER A 57 26.42 0.58 -4.69
CA SER A 57 25.07 1.01 -4.30
C SER A 57 24.15 1.37 -5.48
N GLU A 58 24.71 1.53 -6.69
CA GLU A 58 24.01 2.01 -7.89
C GLU A 58 24.49 1.21 -9.13
N GLY A 59 23.56 0.78 -9.99
CA GLY A 59 23.86 0.05 -11.25
C GLY A 59 23.88 -1.48 -11.13
N THR A 60 24.60 -2.17 -12.03
CA THR A 60 24.78 -3.63 -11.95
C THR A 60 25.53 -3.98 -10.67
N SER A 61 24.89 -4.68 -9.72
CA SER A 61 25.52 -4.98 -8.43
C SER A 61 26.86 -5.68 -8.61
N ARG A 62 27.91 -5.03 -8.11
CA ARG A 62 29.26 -5.58 -7.99
C ARG A 62 29.59 -5.69 -6.51
N LYS A 63 29.91 -6.91 -6.09
CA LYS A 63 30.27 -7.25 -4.72
C LYS A 63 31.74 -7.65 -4.66
N PHE A 64 32.48 -7.04 -3.75
CA PHE A 64 33.87 -7.36 -3.46
C PHE A 64 33.97 -7.81 -2.00
N GLU A 65 34.85 -8.78 -1.71
CA GLU A 65 35.03 -9.33 -0.37
C GLU A 65 36.52 -9.37 -0.01
N THR A 66 36.85 -8.90 1.19
CA THR A 66 38.22 -8.93 1.76
C THR A 66 38.13 -9.30 3.25
N LYS A 67 39.26 -9.34 3.96
CA LYS A 67 39.30 -9.65 5.40
C LYS A 67 40.15 -8.64 6.17
N SER A 68 39.78 -8.38 7.42
CA SER A 68 40.63 -7.65 8.35
C SER A 68 41.84 -8.49 8.82
N ASN A 69 42.94 -7.81 9.13
CA ASN A 69 44.14 -8.40 9.73
C ASN A 69 44.10 -8.34 11.27
N LYS A 70 45.18 -8.77 11.93
CA LYS A 70 45.35 -8.75 13.40
C LYS A 70 45.24 -7.37 14.07
N LYS A 71 45.34 -6.28 13.30
CA LYS A 71 45.12 -4.89 13.75
C LYS A 71 43.71 -4.38 13.41
N GLY A 72 42.83 -5.24 12.90
CA GLY A 72 41.50 -4.88 12.40
C GLY A 72 41.54 -4.21 11.02
N GLU A 73 42.71 -3.96 10.44
CA GLU A 73 42.85 -3.19 9.20
C GLU A 73 42.47 -4.05 7.99
N PHE A 74 41.80 -3.45 7.00
CA PHE A 74 41.52 -4.07 5.71
C PHE A 74 41.80 -3.11 4.55
N ILE A 75 42.00 -3.69 3.36
CA ILE A 75 42.19 -2.96 2.11
C ILE A 75 41.54 -3.73 0.95
N GLN A 76 40.91 -2.98 0.04
CA GLN A 76 40.41 -3.46 -1.24
C GLN A 76 40.85 -2.48 -2.34
N ILE A 77 41.59 -2.99 -3.31
CA ILE A 77 42.08 -2.27 -4.49
C ILE A 77 41.28 -2.76 -5.71
N GLY A 78 41.26 -1.99 -6.80
CA GLY A 78 40.61 -2.41 -8.05
C GLY A 78 39.12 -2.05 -8.13
N LEU A 79 38.64 -1.12 -7.31
CA LEU A 79 37.25 -0.70 -7.29
C LEU A 79 36.98 0.35 -8.38
N PRO A 80 36.00 0.14 -9.29
CA PRO A 80 35.52 1.18 -10.18
C PRO A 80 35.07 2.45 -9.43
N SER A 81 35.14 3.62 -10.05
CA SER A 81 34.56 4.84 -9.47
C SER A 81 33.04 4.69 -9.30
N GLY A 82 32.54 4.96 -8.11
CA GLY A 82 31.13 4.74 -7.76
C GLY A 82 30.86 4.92 -6.27
N ARG A 83 29.59 4.82 -5.89
CA ARG A 83 29.15 4.72 -4.49
C ARG A 83 29.11 3.26 -4.06
N TYR A 84 29.60 3.00 -2.86
CA TYR A 84 29.61 1.67 -2.27
C TYR A 84 29.12 1.73 -0.83
N THR A 85 28.57 0.62 -0.36
CA THR A 85 28.29 0.36 1.04
C THR A 85 29.28 -0.68 1.55
N VAL A 86 30.04 -0.33 2.60
CA VAL A 86 31.00 -1.24 3.25
C VAL A 86 30.38 -1.79 4.53
N THR A 87 30.51 -3.09 4.75
CA THR A 87 30.06 -3.80 5.95
C THR A 87 31.10 -4.86 6.34
N ALA A 88 31.13 -5.28 7.60
CA ALA A 88 31.93 -6.41 8.06
C ALA A 88 31.07 -7.41 8.84
N GLU A 89 31.47 -8.68 8.82
CA GLU A 89 30.85 -9.77 9.58
C GLU A 89 31.92 -10.59 10.31
N LYS A 90 31.68 -10.91 11.58
CA LYS A 90 32.48 -11.84 12.37
C LYS A 90 31.56 -12.62 13.31
N ASP A 91 31.65 -13.94 13.31
CA ASP A 91 30.92 -14.82 14.24
C ASP A 91 29.40 -14.54 14.31
N LYS A 92 28.80 -14.30 13.13
CA LYS A 92 27.40 -13.89 12.88
C LYS A 92 27.01 -12.48 13.39
N GLN A 93 27.93 -11.74 13.98
CA GLN A 93 27.74 -10.32 14.28
C GLN A 93 28.15 -9.48 13.05
N LEU A 94 27.28 -8.56 12.65
CA LEU A 94 27.55 -7.58 11.58
C LEU A 94 28.03 -6.25 12.18
N SER A 95 28.65 -5.43 11.35
CA SER A 95 28.97 -4.03 11.65
C SER A 95 27.86 -3.06 11.26
N ASN A 96 28.02 -1.79 11.64
CA ASN A 96 27.38 -0.68 10.94
C ASN A 96 27.69 -0.73 9.42
N ALA A 97 26.80 -0.15 8.62
CA ALA A 97 27.05 0.10 7.20
C ALA A 97 27.75 1.45 7.02
N ALA A 98 28.89 1.47 6.31
CA ALA A 98 29.65 2.67 6.01
C ALA A 98 29.52 3.01 4.51
N PRO A 99 28.77 4.06 4.12
CA PRO A 99 28.72 4.50 2.74
C PRO A 99 30.02 5.21 2.36
N VAL A 100 30.61 4.85 1.22
CA VAL A 100 31.86 5.44 0.70
C VAL A 100 31.74 5.82 -0.78
N GLN A 101 32.37 6.94 -1.15
CA GLN A 101 32.51 7.36 -2.53
C GLN A 101 33.91 7.02 -3.02
N VAL A 102 34.02 6.03 -3.91
CA VAL A 102 35.29 5.68 -4.57
C VAL A 102 35.46 6.54 -5.81
N ARG A 103 36.64 7.14 -5.96
CA ARG A 103 37.08 7.83 -7.18
C ARG A 103 38.40 7.23 -7.67
N ILE A 104 38.67 7.41 -8.96
CA ILE A 104 39.91 6.99 -9.62
C ILE A 104 41.12 7.58 -8.87
N ASN A 105 42.14 6.75 -8.61
CA ASN A 105 43.38 7.13 -7.91
C ASN A 105 43.17 7.73 -6.51
N THR A 106 42.02 7.49 -5.86
CA THR A 106 41.76 7.92 -4.48
C THR A 106 41.63 6.73 -3.52
N THR A 107 41.90 7.01 -2.24
CA THR A 107 41.56 6.12 -1.13
C THR A 107 40.33 6.65 -0.41
N ALA A 108 39.27 5.83 -0.32
CA ALA A 108 38.17 6.06 0.60
C ALA A 108 38.39 5.28 1.91
N GLU A 109 37.90 5.81 3.03
CA GLU A 109 38.05 5.20 4.36
C GLU A 109 36.70 4.75 4.93
N ALA A 110 36.66 3.58 5.57
CA ALA A 110 35.48 3.04 6.23
C ALA A 110 35.81 2.52 7.64
N ASN A 111 35.11 3.02 8.65
CA ASN A 111 35.22 2.56 10.04
C ASN A 111 34.03 1.66 10.38
N LEU A 112 34.32 0.43 10.80
CA LEU A 112 33.33 -0.62 11.01
C LEU A 112 33.42 -1.13 12.47
N ILE A 113 32.29 -1.18 13.15
CA ILE A 113 32.15 -1.60 14.54
C ILE A 113 31.23 -2.82 14.60
N ILE A 114 31.81 -4.00 14.81
CA ILE A 114 31.14 -5.29 15.02
C ILE A 114 30.43 -5.28 16.37
N GLY A 115 29.24 -5.87 16.41
CA GLY A 115 28.49 -6.07 17.66
C GLY A 115 27.74 -4.83 18.16
N ALA A 116 27.90 -3.68 17.50
CA ALA A 116 26.99 -2.55 17.67
C ALA A 116 25.54 -2.98 17.36
N PRO A 117 24.51 -2.44 18.05
CA PRO A 117 23.11 -2.73 17.75
C PRO A 117 22.87 -2.57 16.26
N ASN A 118 22.45 -3.66 15.62
CA ASN A 118 22.72 -3.90 14.21
C ASN A 118 21.79 -3.08 13.31
N ALA A 119 22.07 -1.78 13.17
CA ALA A 119 21.27 -0.85 12.39
C ALA A 119 21.10 -1.31 10.93
N ALA A 120 22.07 -2.05 10.37
CA ALA A 120 21.98 -2.64 9.05
C ALA A 120 20.99 -3.83 8.98
N ALA A 121 20.99 -4.75 9.95
CA ALA A 121 20.01 -5.83 10.00
C ALA A 121 18.63 -5.35 10.43
N ALA A 122 18.52 -4.45 11.41
CA ALA A 122 17.26 -3.81 11.79
C ALA A 122 16.65 -3.03 10.62
N SER A 123 17.49 -2.36 9.81
CA SER A 123 17.06 -1.71 8.57
C SER A 123 16.62 -2.72 7.50
N LYS A 124 17.35 -3.83 7.30
CA LYS A 124 16.93 -4.91 6.39
C LYS A 124 15.64 -5.61 6.84
N GLU A 125 15.47 -5.84 8.13
CA GLU A 125 14.26 -6.43 8.71
C GLU A 125 13.06 -5.48 8.59
N ALA A 126 13.26 -4.18 8.86
CA ALA A 126 12.25 -3.16 8.63
C ALA A 126 11.88 -3.02 7.14
N MET A 127 12.86 -3.08 6.23
CA MET A 127 12.60 -3.11 4.79
C MET A 127 11.83 -4.37 4.36
N ALA A 128 12.17 -5.54 4.91
CA ALA A 128 11.46 -6.79 4.64
C ALA A 128 10.00 -6.71 5.14
N LYS A 129 9.78 -6.29 6.39
CA LYS A 129 8.44 -6.07 6.96
C LYS A 129 7.63 -5.03 6.18
N ASN A 130 8.25 -3.95 5.69
CA ASN A 130 7.58 -2.96 4.86
C ASN A 130 7.21 -3.51 3.46
N ALA A 131 8.07 -4.33 2.86
CA ALA A 131 7.79 -4.98 1.58
C ALA A 131 6.68 -6.04 1.71
N GLU A 132 6.71 -6.83 2.79
CA GLU A 132 5.70 -7.83 3.15
C GLU A 132 4.35 -7.17 3.47
N LEU A 133 4.34 -6.07 4.23
CA LEU A 133 3.15 -5.25 4.50
C LEU A 133 2.54 -4.76 3.20
N LYS A 134 3.35 -4.17 2.30
CA LYS A 134 2.87 -3.68 1.01
C LYS A 134 2.24 -4.81 0.18
N SER A 135 2.94 -5.94 0.04
CA SER A 135 2.45 -7.09 -0.72
C SER A 135 1.17 -7.69 -0.12
N THR A 136 1.07 -7.70 1.22
CA THR A 136 -0.11 -8.17 1.95
C THR A 136 -1.32 -7.26 1.75
N LEU A 137 -1.13 -5.93 1.76
CA LEU A 137 -2.17 -4.96 1.46
C LEU A 137 -2.68 -5.05 0.01
N GLU A 138 -1.76 -5.18 -0.96
CA GLU A 138 -2.09 -5.36 -2.37
C GLU A 138 -2.88 -6.66 -2.59
N ALA A 139 -2.48 -7.76 -1.93
CA ALA A 139 -3.21 -9.02 -1.97
C ALA A 139 -4.60 -8.94 -1.30
N GLY A 140 -4.72 -8.26 -0.17
CA GLY A 140 -6.01 -8.06 0.52
C GLY A 140 -7.00 -7.26 -0.33
N LEU A 141 -6.54 -6.20 -0.99
CA LEU A 141 -7.35 -5.41 -1.91
C LEU A 141 -7.74 -6.23 -3.16
N ALA A 142 -6.82 -7.01 -3.73
CA ALA A 142 -7.12 -7.88 -4.87
C ALA A 142 -8.18 -8.94 -4.52
N ALA A 143 -8.05 -9.60 -3.35
CA ALA A 143 -9.03 -10.56 -2.86
C ALA A 143 -10.41 -9.90 -2.62
N SER A 144 -10.44 -8.69 -2.03
CA SER A 144 -11.67 -7.93 -1.82
C SER A 144 -12.37 -7.59 -3.15
N ASN A 145 -11.60 -7.17 -4.17
CA ASN A 145 -12.13 -6.87 -5.50
C ASN A 145 -12.62 -8.12 -6.25
N ALA A 146 -12.03 -9.29 -5.97
CA ALA A 146 -12.52 -10.58 -6.48
C ALA A 146 -13.75 -11.12 -5.72
N GLY A 147 -14.15 -10.49 -4.60
CA GLY A 147 -15.23 -10.95 -3.73
C GLY A 147 -14.82 -12.06 -2.75
N ASN A 148 -13.53 -12.38 -2.64
CA ASN A 148 -12.97 -13.34 -1.69
C ASN A 148 -12.86 -12.71 -0.29
N ASP A 149 -14.00 -12.38 0.33
CA ASP A 149 -14.05 -11.58 1.56
C ASP A 149 -13.24 -12.18 2.72
N ASP A 150 -13.25 -13.51 2.88
CA ASP A 150 -12.50 -14.19 3.95
C ASP A 150 -10.98 -14.17 3.73
N GLU A 151 -10.53 -14.28 2.48
CA GLU A 151 -9.11 -14.12 2.13
C GLU A 151 -8.67 -12.67 2.37
N ALA A 152 -9.48 -11.70 1.94
CA ALA A 152 -9.23 -10.28 2.15
C ALA A 152 -9.14 -9.93 3.63
N ILE A 153 -10.07 -10.42 4.48
CA ILE A 153 -10.01 -10.27 5.94
C ILE A 153 -8.70 -10.84 6.49
N ALA A 154 -8.31 -12.06 6.08
CA ALA A 154 -7.07 -12.69 6.55
C ALA A 154 -5.82 -11.87 6.17
N LYS A 155 -5.76 -11.34 4.95
CA LYS A 155 -4.66 -10.45 4.51
C LYS A 155 -4.64 -9.15 5.30
N PHE A 156 -5.76 -8.45 5.45
CA PHE A 156 -5.79 -7.19 6.21
C PHE A 156 -5.50 -7.41 7.71
N MET A 157 -5.93 -8.52 8.31
CA MET A 157 -5.52 -8.89 9.67
C MET A 157 -4.01 -9.11 9.76
N HIS A 158 -3.40 -9.87 8.84
CA HIS A 158 -1.94 -10.04 8.83
C HIS A 158 -1.19 -8.70 8.65
N ALA A 159 -1.73 -7.78 7.84
CA ALA A 159 -1.20 -6.43 7.74
C ALA A 159 -1.23 -5.66 9.09
N THR A 160 -2.20 -5.91 9.98
CA THR A 160 -2.20 -5.36 11.35
C THR A 160 -1.16 -6.00 12.27
N GLU A 161 -0.75 -7.25 12.04
CA GLU A 161 0.35 -7.89 12.78
C GLU A 161 1.71 -7.29 12.38
N LEU A 162 1.88 -6.99 11.09
CA LEU A 162 3.07 -6.33 10.54
C LEU A 162 3.12 -4.84 10.89
N LYS A 163 1.96 -4.17 10.96
CA LYS A 163 1.81 -2.74 11.28
C LYS A 163 0.60 -2.49 12.19
N PRO A 164 0.77 -2.56 13.53
CA PRO A 164 -0.32 -2.38 14.49
C PRO A 164 -0.99 -1.01 14.48
N ASP A 165 -0.33 0.02 13.94
CA ASP A 165 -0.87 1.39 13.78
C ASP A 165 -1.54 1.62 12.41
N CYS A 166 -1.84 0.56 11.65
CA CYS A 166 -2.50 0.65 10.35
C CYS A 166 -4.01 0.87 10.45
N ALA A 167 -4.46 2.12 10.63
CA ALA A 167 -5.88 2.47 10.68
C ALA A 167 -6.68 1.98 9.44
N ASP A 168 -6.11 2.09 8.24
CA ASP A 168 -6.74 1.65 6.99
C ASP A 168 -6.92 0.11 6.93
N CYS A 169 -6.03 -0.65 7.57
CA CYS A 169 -6.14 -2.11 7.67
C CYS A 169 -7.39 -2.49 8.49
N PHE A 170 -7.56 -1.89 9.67
CA PHE A 170 -8.73 -2.11 10.52
C PHE A 170 -10.03 -1.66 9.84
N TYR A 171 -10.02 -0.51 9.16
CA TYR A 171 -11.15 -0.04 8.36
C TYR A 171 -11.58 -1.04 7.28
N ASN A 172 -10.64 -1.60 6.53
CA ASN A 172 -10.95 -2.60 5.49
C ASN A 172 -11.48 -3.92 6.08
N VAL A 173 -10.95 -4.40 7.21
CA VAL A 173 -11.57 -5.54 7.93
C VAL A 173 -13.00 -5.18 8.37
N ALA A 174 -13.21 -3.98 8.90
CA ALA A 174 -14.52 -3.53 9.37
C ALA A 174 -15.58 -3.50 8.26
N LEU A 175 -15.23 -3.01 7.07
CA LEU A 175 -16.08 -3.04 5.88
C LEU A 175 -16.48 -4.47 5.49
N LEU A 176 -15.52 -5.38 5.43
CA LEU A 176 -15.76 -6.77 5.03
C LEU A 176 -16.62 -7.51 6.07
N GLN A 177 -16.39 -7.28 7.36
CA GLN A 177 -17.27 -7.81 8.42
C GLN A 177 -18.69 -7.22 8.35
N ALA A 178 -18.85 -5.94 8.01
CA ALA A 178 -20.17 -5.32 7.78
C ALA A 178 -20.90 -5.97 6.59
N LYS A 179 -20.19 -6.25 5.48
CA LYS A 179 -20.71 -6.96 4.31
C LYS A 179 -21.18 -8.38 4.68
N LYS A 180 -20.42 -9.08 5.53
CA LYS A 180 -20.79 -10.39 6.11
C LYS A 180 -21.88 -10.30 7.21
N LYS A 181 -22.34 -9.10 7.57
CA LYS A 181 -23.26 -8.80 8.68
C LYS A 181 -22.76 -9.23 10.06
N ASP A 182 -21.45 -9.46 10.22
CA ASP A 182 -20.81 -9.59 11.53
C ASP A 182 -20.58 -8.18 12.10
N TYR A 183 -21.69 -7.54 12.46
CA TYR A 183 -21.68 -6.16 12.95
C TYR A 183 -20.91 -6.00 14.27
N ALA A 184 -20.78 -7.07 15.07
CA ALA A 184 -20.01 -7.03 16.31
C ALA A 184 -18.50 -6.86 16.03
N LYS A 185 -17.93 -7.69 15.14
CA LYS A 185 -16.53 -7.51 14.72
C LYS A 185 -16.33 -6.23 13.91
N SER A 186 -17.31 -5.87 13.07
CA SER A 186 -17.26 -4.61 12.32
C SER A 186 -17.16 -3.38 13.24
N GLU A 187 -17.99 -3.33 14.29
CA GLU A 187 -17.96 -2.27 15.30
C GLU A 187 -16.60 -2.19 16.02
N GLU A 188 -16.04 -3.33 16.42
CA GLU A 188 -14.71 -3.40 17.05
C GLU A 188 -13.61 -2.86 16.13
N MET A 189 -13.60 -3.27 14.85
CA MET A 189 -12.57 -2.88 13.89
C MET A 189 -12.68 -1.40 13.49
N TYR A 190 -13.89 -0.86 13.29
CA TYR A 190 -14.05 0.59 13.06
C TYR A 190 -13.59 1.40 14.28
N LYS A 191 -13.90 0.95 15.50
CA LYS A 191 -13.43 1.63 16.72
C LYS A 191 -11.90 1.65 16.81
N LYS A 192 -11.20 0.56 16.47
CA LYS A 192 -9.72 0.54 16.37
C LYS A 192 -9.20 1.49 15.28
N ALA A 193 -9.84 1.54 14.12
CA ALA A 193 -9.46 2.49 13.06
C ALA A 193 -9.59 3.95 13.51
N ILE A 194 -10.63 4.28 14.29
CA ILE A 194 -10.88 5.61 14.86
C ILE A 194 -9.92 5.92 16.01
N GLU A 195 -9.58 4.95 16.86
CA GLU A 195 -8.58 5.11 17.93
C GLU A 195 -7.21 5.49 17.35
N LEU A 196 -6.80 4.84 16.26
CA LEU A 196 -5.56 5.14 15.54
C LEU A 196 -5.63 6.43 14.69
N ARG A 197 -6.83 6.81 14.23
CA ARG A 197 -7.05 8.00 13.40
C ARG A 197 -8.39 8.66 13.75
N ALA A 198 -8.39 9.51 14.77
CA ALA A 198 -9.60 10.17 15.29
C ALA A 198 -10.35 11.04 14.26
N SER A 199 -9.70 11.43 13.16
CA SER A 199 -10.30 12.19 12.05
C SER A 199 -10.80 11.33 10.88
N TYR A 200 -10.90 10.01 11.05
CA TYR A 200 -11.26 9.09 9.95
C TYR A 200 -12.78 9.08 9.66
N ALA A 201 -13.24 10.06 8.89
CA ALA A 201 -14.67 10.23 8.55
C ALA A 201 -15.35 8.96 8.01
N ASP A 202 -14.68 8.20 7.13
CA ASP A 202 -15.24 6.96 6.55
C ASP A 202 -15.49 5.87 7.59
N ALA A 203 -14.65 5.76 8.63
CA ALA A 203 -14.86 4.82 9.72
C ALA A 203 -16.08 5.20 10.59
N TYR A 204 -16.34 6.50 10.77
CA TYR A 204 -17.57 6.98 11.41
C TYR A 204 -18.81 6.73 10.55
N ASN A 205 -18.73 6.92 9.22
CA ASN A 205 -19.79 6.52 8.28
C ASN A 205 -20.07 5.01 8.35
N GLY A 206 -19.01 4.20 8.44
CA GLY A 206 -19.09 2.75 8.65
C GLY A 206 -19.84 2.38 9.92
N LEU A 207 -19.49 2.99 11.06
CA LEU A 207 -20.22 2.83 12.32
C LEU A 207 -21.69 3.24 12.20
N ALA A 208 -21.96 4.39 11.57
CA ALA A 208 -23.32 4.90 11.40
C ALA A 208 -24.21 3.91 10.63
N ASN A 209 -23.67 3.32 9.55
CA ASN A 209 -24.36 2.33 8.74
C ASN A 209 -24.66 1.04 9.51
N ILE A 210 -23.70 0.48 10.26
CA ILE A 210 -23.95 -0.75 11.03
C ILE A 210 -24.89 -0.51 12.21
N TYR A 211 -24.81 0.65 12.88
CA TYR A 211 -25.73 1.02 13.95
C TYR A 211 -27.16 1.18 13.41
N ASN A 212 -27.33 1.82 12.25
CA ASN A 212 -28.63 1.93 11.59
C ASN A 212 -29.21 0.55 11.21
N ALA A 213 -28.38 -0.35 10.68
CA ALA A 213 -28.77 -1.73 10.39
C ALA A 213 -29.15 -2.54 11.67
N GLN A 214 -28.49 -2.25 12.80
CA GLN A 214 -28.81 -2.79 14.12
C GLN A 214 -30.00 -2.09 14.83
N ARG A 215 -30.60 -1.06 14.21
CA ARG A 215 -31.65 -0.20 14.80
C ARG A 215 -31.22 0.62 16.03
N LYS A 216 -29.91 0.80 16.21
CA LYS A 216 -29.26 1.72 17.17
C LYS A 216 -29.27 3.14 16.61
N PHE A 217 -30.45 3.75 16.51
CA PHE A 217 -30.64 4.92 15.66
C PHE A 217 -30.01 6.21 16.19
N ASP A 218 -29.90 6.38 17.51
CA ASP A 218 -29.23 7.55 18.09
C ASP A 218 -27.71 7.45 17.95
N GLU A 219 -27.13 6.27 18.15
CA GLU A 219 -25.71 6.03 17.89
C GLU A 219 -25.38 6.18 16.39
N ALA A 220 -26.29 5.75 15.51
CA ALA A 220 -26.16 5.94 14.07
C ALA A 220 -26.16 7.44 13.69
N ALA A 221 -27.10 8.22 14.23
CA ALA A 221 -27.19 9.65 13.98
C ALA A 221 -25.95 10.39 14.53
N ALA A 222 -25.47 10.03 15.72
CA ALA A 222 -24.26 10.61 16.31
C ALA A 222 -23.00 10.31 15.48
N ALA A 223 -22.82 9.06 15.05
CA ALA A 223 -21.70 8.66 14.20
C ALA A 223 -21.74 9.36 12.82
N SER A 224 -22.92 9.44 12.21
CA SER A 224 -23.11 10.13 10.92
C SER A 224 -22.83 11.64 11.03
N ALA A 225 -23.29 12.29 12.10
CA ALA A 225 -22.98 13.69 12.36
C ALA A 225 -21.46 13.93 12.52
N LYS A 226 -20.75 13.03 13.22
CA LYS A 226 -19.29 13.13 13.36
C LYS A 226 -18.55 12.92 12.04
N ALA A 227 -19.01 11.99 11.20
CA ALA A 227 -18.46 11.81 9.87
C ALA A 227 -18.62 13.08 9.00
N ALA A 228 -19.79 13.72 9.04
CA ALA A 228 -20.07 14.95 8.31
C ALA A 228 -19.22 16.14 8.80
N GLU A 229 -19.05 16.30 10.11
CA GLU A 229 -18.16 17.31 10.73
C GLU A 229 -16.71 17.18 10.22
N LEU A 230 -16.20 15.95 10.19
CA LEU A 230 -14.84 15.65 9.73
C LEU A 230 -14.68 15.84 8.22
N ALA A 231 -15.67 15.42 7.42
CA ALA A 231 -15.66 15.56 5.97
C ALA A 231 -15.76 17.04 5.52
N GLY A 232 -16.62 17.84 6.16
CA GLY A 232 -16.74 19.28 5.89
C GLY A 232 -15.49 20.08 6.26
N SER A 233 -14.62 19.52 7.10
CA SER A 233 -13.34 20.11 7.50
C SER A 233 -12.17 19.77 6.54
N ALA A 234 -12.40 18.95 5.51
CA ALA A 234 -11.36 18.49 4.59
C ALA A 234 -11.07 19.49 3.45
N PRO A 235 -9.80 19.71 3.07
CA PRO A 235 -9.46 20.52 1.89
C PRO A 235 -10.09 19.94 0.62
N GLY A 236 -10.84 20.76 -0.11
CA GLY A 236 -11.53 20.34 -1.34
C GLY A 236 -12.89 19.66 -1.12
N ALA A 237 -13.44 19.69 0.11
CA ALA A 237 -14.82 19.29 0.36
C ALA A 237 -15.79 20.03 -0.58
N LEU A 238 -16.69 19.29 -1.22
CA LEU A 238 -17.75 19.86 -2.05
C LEU A 238 -18.65 20.74 -1.19
N ALA A 239 -18.92 21.98 -1.62
CA ALA A 239 -19.79 22.91 -0.90
C ALA A 239 -21.24 22.41 -0.73
N GLY A 240 -21.64 21.40 -1.52
CA GLY A 240 -22.90 20.66 -1.41
C GLY A 240 -22.75 19.19 -1.03
N GLY A 241 -21.61 18.76 -0.48
CA GLY A 241 -21.36 17.37 -0.05
C GLY A 241 -21.30 16.34 -1.18
N ASN A 242 -21.17 15.05 -0.80
CA ASN A 242 -21.40 13.93 -1.71
C ASN A 242 -22.91 13.57 -1.63
N PRO A 243 -23.67 13.57 -2.74
CA PRO A 243 -25.11 13.30 -2.73
C PRO A 243 -25.50 11.97 -2.06
N ASP A 244 -24.75 10.89 -2.31
CA ASP A 244 -25.06 9.57 -1.76
C ASP A 244 -24.80 9.53 -0.24
N ALA A 245 -23.81 10.30 0.24
CA ALA A 245 -23.52 10.44 1.67
C ALA A 245 -24.61 11.27 2.39
N LEU A 246 -25.07 12.37 1.77
CA LEU A 246 -26.19 13.16 2.27
C LEU A 246 -27.49 12.34 2.31
N PHE A 247 -27.77 11.57 1.27
CA PHE A 247 -28.94 10.68 1.22
C PHE A 247 -28.91 9.66 2.37
N ASN A 248 -27.77 9.00 2.57
CA ASN A 248 -27.60 8.05 3.67
C ASN A 248 -27.75 8.72 5.06
N GLN A 249 -27.22 9.92 5.25
CA GLN A 249 -27.44 10.71 6.47
C GLN A 249 -28.93 11.02 6.68
N GLY A 250 -29.65 11.41 5.61
CA GLY A 250 -31.10 11.61 5.64
C GLY A 250 -31.88 10.36 6.06
N VAL A 251 -31.53 9.20 5.51
CA VAL A 251 -32.13 7.90 5.90
C VAL A 251 -31.84 7.54 7.37
N ILE A 252 -30.63 7.80 7.86
CA ILE A 252 -30.27 7.57 9.27
C ILE A 252 -31.08 8.49 10.20
N LEU A 253 -31.18 9.78 9.86
CA LEU A 253 -31.98 10.75 10.62
C LEU A 253 -33.48 10.41 10.59
N TRP A 254 -34.00 9.95 9.45
CA TRP A 254 -35.38 9.48 9.31
C TRP A 254 -35.67 8.31 10.26
N ASN A 255 -34.80 7.30 10.26
CA ASN A 255 -34.93 6.14 11.13
C ASN A 255 -34.79 6.49 12.62
N ALA A 256 -34.02 7.53 12.96
CA ALA A 256 -33.95 8.12 14.29
C ALA A 256 -35.15 9.01 14.67
N GLY A 257 -36.18 9.11 13.81
CA GLY A 257 -37.35 9.97 14.03
C GLY A 257 -37.06 11.48 13.89
N LYS A 258 -35.86 11.87 13.45
CA LYS A 258 -35.41 13.27 13.28
C LYS A 258 -35.86 13.79 11.91
N ILE A 259 -37.16 13.68 11.63
CA ILE A 259 -37.76 13.87 10.29
C ILE A 259 -37.43 15.26 9.69
N ALA A 260 -37.46 16.31 10.51
CA ALA A 260 -37.15 17.67 10.08
C ALA A 260 -35.69 17.86 9.66
N ASP A 261 -34.75 17.11 10.23
CA ASP A 261 -33.34 17.14 9.82
C ASP A 261 -33.08 16.18 8.64
N ALA A 262 -33.78 15.04 8.59
CA ALA A 262 -33.77 14.14 7.44
C ALA A 262 -34.21 14.87 6.16
N LYS A 263 -35.30 15.65 6.23
CA LYS A 263 -35.79 16.52 5.16
C LYS A 263 -34.70 17.41 4.57
N LYS A 264 -33.95 18.13 5.41
CA LYS A 264 -32.84 19.01 4.99
C LYS A 264 -31.76 18.24 4.21
N GLN A 265 -31.48 17.00 4.59
CA GLN A 265 -30.49 16.17 3.88
C GLN A 265 -31.01 15.67 2.53
N PHE A 266 -32.30 15.34 2.42
CA PHE A 266 -32.91 15.00 1.13
C PHE A 266 -32.96 16.22 0.20
N GLU A 267 -33.30 17.41 0.72
CA GLU A 267 -33.21 18.68 0.00
C GLU A 267 -31.78 18.98 -0.48
N ALA A 268 -30.77 18.79 0.39
CA ALA A 268 -29.36 18.95 0.03
C ALA A 268 -28.90 17.92 -1.02
N THR A 269 -29.36 16.67 -0.92
CA THR A 269 -29.11 15.62 -1.92
C THR A 269 -29.65 16.03 -3.29
N ILE A 270 -30.89 16.52 -3.35
CA ILE A 270 -31.53 16.99 -4.59
C ILE A 270 -30.82 18.22 -5.14
N ALA A 271 -30.41 19.16 -4.28
CA ALA A 271 -29.65 20.34 -4.71
C ALA A 271 -28.28 19.97 -5.32
N ALA A 272 -27.61 18.94 -4.81
CA ALA A 272 -26.36 18.43 -5.34
C ALA A 272 -26.54 17.48 -6.54
N LYS A 273 -27.67 16.77 -6.62
CA LYS A 273 -28.02 15.80 -7.67
C LYS A 273 -29.53 15.80 -7.94
N PRO A 274 -30.02 16.67 -8.85
CA PRO A 274 -31.45 16.84 -9.13
C PRO A 274 -32.15 15.65 -9.83
N ASP A 275 -31.43 14.58 -10.16
CA ASP A 275 -31.98 13.34 -10.73
C ASP A 275 -31.96 12.16 -9.73
N HIS A 276 -31.63 12.41 -8.45
CA HIS A 276 -31.62 11.38 -7.41
C HIS A 276 -33.05 10.98 -7.01
N ALA A 277 -33.63 10.02 -7.76
CA ALA A 277 -35.01 9.57 -7.61
C ALA A 277 -35.40 9.25 -6.16
N GLU A 278 -34.60 8.47 -5.43
CA GLU A 278 -34.90 8.07 -4.05
C GLU A 278 -34.94 9.26 -3.09
N ALA A 279 -34.16 10.32 -3.32
CA ALA A 279 -34.20 11.53 -2.52
C ALA A 279 -35.52 12.28 -2.70
N HIS A 280 -36.04 12.38 -3.92
CA HIS A 280 -37.39 12.91 -4.19
C HIS A 280 -38.46 12.07 -3.48
N TYR A 281 -38.38 10.74 -3.52
CA TYR A 281 -39.33 9.89 -2.79
C TYR A 281 -39.30 10.16 -1.27
N GLN A 282 -38.12 10.22 -0.66
CA GLN A 282 -38.00 10.46 0.78
C GLN A 282 -38.37 11.88 1.19
N LEU A 283 -38.09 12.89 0.35
CA LEU A 283 -38.57 14.26 0.56
C LEU A 283 -40.10 14.33 0.49
N GLY A 284 -40.73 13.64 -0.47
CA GLY A 284 -42.19 13.48 -0.54
C GLY A 284 -42.78 12.86 0.72
N MET A 285 -42.14 11.82 1.28
CA MET A 285 -42.53 11.22 2.56
C MET A 285 -42.39 12.19 3.75
N ALA A 286 -41.33 13.01 3.79
CA ALA A 286 -41.12 14.01 4.83
C ALA A 286 -42.15 15.15 4.76
N LEU A 287 -42.44 15.65 3.56
CA LEU A 287 -43.46 16.67 3.32
C LEU A 287 -44.87 16.17 3.64
N LEU A 288 -45.15 14.89 3.36
CA LEU A 288 -46.42 14.25 3.74
C LEU A 288 -46.57 14.17 5.27
N ASN A 289 -45.51 13.81 5.99
CA ASN A 289 -45.49 13.80 7.45
C ASN A 289 -45.64 15.22 8.07
N GLU A 290 -45.16 16.26 7.37
CA GLU A 290 -45.35 17.67 7.72
C GLU A 290 -46.76 18.20 7.35
N GLY A 291 -47.57 17.41 6.62
CA GLY A 291 -48.90 17.80 6.15
C GLY A 291 -48.90 18.65 4.87
N ASN A 292 -47.74 18.90 4.26
CA ASN A 292 -47.61 19.66 3.02
C ASN A 292 -47.91 18.79 1.79
N MET A 293 -49.18 18.40 1.65
CA MET A 293 -49.67 17.52 0.58
C MET A 293 -49.35 18.00 -0.85
N PRO A 294 -49.47 19.30 -1.20
CA PRO A 294 -49.14 19.76 -2.55
C PRO A 294 -47.66 19.59 -2.90
N ALA A 295 -46.75 19.92 -1.97
CA ALA A 295 -45.33 19.72 -2.20
C ALA A 295 -44.97 18.22 -2.26
N ALA A 296 -45.53 17.41 -1.36
CA ALA A 296 -45.35 15.95 -1.37
C ALA A 296 -45.78 15.32 -2.72
N ALA A 297 -46.89 15.78 -3.30
CA ALA A 297 -47.37 15.31 -4.60
C ALA A 297 -46.35 15.60 -5.73
N ASN A 298 -45.80 16.82 -5.78
CA ASN A 298 -44.78 17.19 -6.78
C ASN A 298 -43.52 16.32 -6.69
N GLU A 299 -43.08 16.00 -5.47
CA GLU A 299 -41.91 15.13 -5.25
C GLU A 299 -42.19 13.67 -5.67
N PHE A 300 -43.38 13.13 -5.37
CA PHE A 300 -43.77 11.80 -5.84
C PHE A 300 -43.94 11.74 -7.36
N GLU A 301 -44.41 12.80 -8.01
CA GLU A 301 -44.44 12.89 -9.48
C GLU A 301 -43.03 12.89 -10.08
N THR A 302 -42.11 13.65 -9.48
CA THR A 302 -40.71 13.72 -9.91
C THR A 302 -40.02 12.36 -9.74
N TYR A 303 -40.21 11.70 -8.59
CA TYR A 303 -39.77 10.33 -8.38
C TYR A 303 -40.31 9.36 -9.45
N LEU A 304 -41.60 9.40 -9.75
CA LEU A 304 -42.23 8.52 -10.74
C LEU A 304 -41.79 8.81 -12.18
N LYS A 305 -41.36 10.04 -12.48
CA LYS A 305 -40.75 10.40 -13.76
C LYS A 305 -39.32 9.86 -13.89
N LEU A 306 -38.53 9.92 -12.81
CA LEU A 306 -37.14 9.45 -12.78
C LEU A 306 -37.05 7.91 -12.68
N ALA A 307 -37.93 7.28 -11.89
CA ALA A 307 -37.92 5.85 -11.60
C ALA A 307 -39.35 5.24 -11.71
N PRO A 308 -39.95 5.18 -12.91
CA PRO A 308 -41.34 4.73 -13.13
C PRO A 308 -41.62 3.27 -12.70
N SER A 309 -40.57 2.47 -12.60
CA SER A 309 -40.53 1.08 -12.12
C SER A 309 -39.57 0.88 -10.93
N GLY A 310 -39.22 1.95 -10.20
CA GLY A 310 -38.38 1.88 -9.00
C GLY A 310 -39.08 1.14 -7.85
N ALA A 311 -38.31 0.76 -6.82
CA ALA A 311 -38.80 -0.07 -5.70
C ALA A 311 -40.03 0.51 -4.98
N ASN A 312 -40.13 1.84 -4.87
CA ASN A 312 -41.25 2.52 -4.22
C ASN A 312 -42.33 3.01 -5.22
N ALA A 313 -42.23 2.71 -6.51
CA ALA A 313 -43.11 3.27 -7.54
C ALA A 313 -44.59 2.88 -7.36
N ALA A 314 -44.88 1.68 -6.83
CA ALA A 314 -46.25 1.29 -6.48
C ALA A 314 -46.80 2.13 -5.31
N THR A 315 -46.00 2.30 -4.25
CA THR A 315 -46.34 3.12 -3.07
C THR A 315 -46.57 4.58 -3.44
N ALA A 316 -45.65 5.18 -4.22
CA ALA A 316 -45.76 6.55 -4.68
C ALA A 316 -47.01 6.78 -5.55
N LYS A 317 -47.37 5.84 -6.45
CA LYS A 317 -48.63 5.91 -7.23
C LYS A 317 -49.85 5.86 -6.32
N GLY A 318 -49.85 4.99 -5.29
CA GLY A 318 -50.94 4.90 -4.31
C GLY A 318 -51.14 6.18 -3.51
N ILE A 319 -50.05 6.76 -2.99
CA ILE A 319 -50.07 8.03 -2.25
C ILE A 319 -50.51 9.18 -3.18
N LEU A 320 -49.94 9.29 -4.38
CA LEU A 320 -50.31 10.36 -5.31
C LEU A 320 -51.79 10.29 -5.74
N ALA A 321 -52.35 9.09 -5.84
CA ALA A 321 -53.77 8.88 -6.14
C ALA A 321 -54.72 9.19 -4.96
N THR A 322 -54.22 9.28 -3.73
CA THR A 322 -54.99 9.80 -2.59
C THR A 322 -54.79 11.29 -2.37
N LEU A 323 -53.60 11.84 -2.64
CA LEU A 323 -53.33 13.29 -2.55
C LEU A 323 -54.06 14.13 -3.62
N LYS A 324 -54.59 13.49 -4.68
CA LYS A 324 -55.32 14.14 -5.79
C LYS A 324 -56.85 14.00 -5.69
N LYS A 325 -57.38 13.54 -4.55
CA LYS A 325 -58.82 13.41 -4.28
C LYS A 325 -59.30 14.50 -3.33
#